data_AF-A0A7S0G2G8-F1
#
_entry.id   AF-A0A7S0G2G8-F1
#
_cell.length_a   1.000
_cell.length_b   1.000
_cell.length_c   1.000
_cell.angle_alpha   90.00
_cell.angle_beta   90.00
_cell.angle_gamma   90.00
#
_symmetry.space_group_name_H-M   'P 1'
#
loop_
_entity.id
_entity.type
_entity.pdbx_description
1 polymer ?
#
loop_
_entity_poly.entity_id
_entity_poly.type
_entity_poly.pdbx_seq_one_letter_code
_entity_poly.pdbx_strand_id
1 'polypeptide(L)'
;MTSPTQLVDATTGFDTDIPGELFLLEALFLLADVFLWRREAIKKVMDGLQSIFEKDNIRKCRVEASSFVAAYLLGVPLLCYRPSRESMALIGIRDNLDKLLVWAMAGPASEVQIDGKLIETDETVALNLLKSLPTSMRRGLGLTGEEEALNRVRWALAEASKLLQFHSGLLAEVERRMLAGASVGECVQ
;
A
#
# COMPACT_ATOMS: atom_id res chain seq x y z
N MET A 1 25.97 -90.30 44.56
CA MET A 1 26.21 -89.03 45.28
C MET A 1 26.70 -88.01 44.27
N THR A 2 26.28 -86.74 44.43
CA THR A 2 26.49 -85.52 43.62
C THR A 2 25.60 -85.29 42.37
N SER A 3 24.71 -84.29 42.51
CA SER A 3 24.10 -83.40 41.49
C SER A 3 25.18 -82.81 40.54
N PRO A 4 24.91 -82.20 39.34
CA PRO A 4 23.69 -81.49 38.89
C PRO A 4 23.32 -81.67 37.40
N THR A 5 22.24 -81.04 36.93
CA THR A 5 22.19 -80.11 35.78
C THR A 5 20.77 -79.57 35.65
N GLN A 6 20.62 -78.26 35.86
CA GLN A 6 19.38 -77.52 35.64
C GLN A 6 19.19 -77.25 34.14
N LEU A 7 17.99 -77.50 33.64
CA LEU A 7 17.53 -77.03 32.34
C LEU A 7 16.83 -75.68 32.53
N VAL A 8 17.29 -74.75 31.71
CA VAL A 8 16.89 -73.36 31.56
C VAL A 8 15.48 -73.29 30.97
N ASP A 9 14.58 -72.53 31.60
CA ASP A 9 13.48 -71.84 30.92
C ASP A 9 13.38 -70.43 31.50
N ALA A 10 13.98 -69.48 30.78
CA ALA A 10 13.89 -68.05 31.06
C ALA A 10 12.85 -67.43 30.13
N THR A 11 11.57 -67.67 30.42
CA THR A 11 10.46 -66.82 29.98
C THR A 11 10.15 -65.83 31.10
N THR A 12 10.89 -64.73 31.13
CA THR A 12 10.45 -63.48 31.78
C THR A 12 10.13 -62.54 30.61
N GLY A 13 8.88 -62.14 30.40
CA GLY A 13 8.11 -61.32 31.33
C GLY A 13 8.28 -59.88 30.88
N PHE A 14 7.55 -59.48 29.83
CA PHE A 14 7.44 -58.09 29.41
C PHE A 14 5.96 -57.74 29.25
N ASP A 15 5.25 -57.76 30.38
CA ASP A 15 4.00 -57.03 30.54
C ASP A 15 4.37 -55.58 30.84
N THR A 16 4.33 -54.72 29.82
CA THR A 16 4.37 -53.27 30.00
C THR A 16 2.95 -52.74 30.12
N ASP A 17 2.40 -52.81 31.33
CA ASP A 17 1.25 -51.99 31.73
C ASP A 17 1.73 -50.55 31.94
N ILE A 18 1.77 -49.76 30.87
CA ILE A 18 1.87 -48.31 30.97
C ILE A 18 0.45 -47.80 31.31
N PRO A 19 0.23 -47.17 32.48
CA PRO A 19 -1.09 -46.70 32.86
C PRO A 19 -1.58 -45.65 31.86
N GLY A 20 -2.74 -45.89 31.24
CA GLY A 20 -3.34 -45.04 30.20
C GLY A 20 -3.57 -43.58 30.61
N GLU A 21 -3.47 -43.27 31.91
CA GLU A 21 -3.50 -41.91 32.45
C GLU A 21 -2.30 -41.06 32.03
N LEU A 22 -1.11 -41.66 31.85
CA LEU A 22 0.08 -40.94 31.37
C LEU A 22 -0.08 -40.51 29.90
N PHE A 23 -0.70 -41.36 29.08
CA PHE A 23 -0.99 -41.08 27.67
C PHE A 23 -1.96 -39.91 27.48
N LEU A 24 -2.95 -39.79 28.36
CA LEU A 24 -3.91 -38.68 28.30
C LEU A 24 -3.27 -37.34 28.61
N LEU A 25 -2.36 -37.29 29.58
CA LEU A 25 -1.60 -36.09 29.91
C LEU A 25 -0.68 -35.66 28.76
N GLU A 26 0.07 -36.59 28.16
CA GLU A 26 0.94 -36.31 27.02
C GLU A 26 0.15 -35.83 25.78
N ALA A 27 -1.00 -36.45 25.51
CA ALA A 27 -1.88 -36.03 24.42
C ALA A 27 -2.45 -34.61 24.67
N LEU A 28 -2.77 -34.28 25.92
CA LEU A 28 -3.29 -32.97 26.30
C LEU A 28 -2.21 -31.88 26.20
N PHE A 29 -0.96 -32.20 26.56
CA PHE A 29 0.19 -31.33 26.33
C PHE A 29 0.43 -31.09 24.83
N LEU A 30 0.43 -32.14 24.00
CA LEU A 30 0.58 -31.99 22.54
C LEU A 30 -0.54 -31.16 21.91
N LEU A 31 -1.78 -31.37 22.35
CA LEU A 31 -2.92 -30.58 21.88
C LEU A 31 -2.81 -29.11 22.31
N ALA A 32 -2.39 -28.85 23.54
CA ALA A 32 -2.14 -27.50 24.03
C ALA A 32 -1.02 -26.82 23.24
N ASP A 33 0.06 -27.54 22.96
CA ASP A 33 1.22 -27.02 22.22
C ASP A 33 0.84 -26.70 20.76
N VAL A 34 0.07 -27.57 20.10
CA VAL A 34 -0.49 -27.31 18.76
C VAL A 34 -1.43 -26.10 18.77
N PHE A 35 -2.22 -25.94 19.83
CA PHE A 35 -3.11 -24.78 19.97
C PHE A 35 -2.36 -23.47 20.21
N LEU A 36 -1.33 -23.49 21.07
CA LEU A 36 -0.48 -22.35 21.37
C LEU A 36 0.36 -21.95 20.14
N TRP A 37 0.94 -22.94 19.44
CA TRP A 37 1.67 -22.73 18.20
C TRP A 37 0.77 -22.15 17.09
N ARG A 38 -0.48 -22.61 16.97
CA ARG A 38 -1.48 -22.00 16.08
C ARG A 38 -1.80 -20.55 16.45
N ARG A 39 -1.93 -20.23 17.73
CA ARG A 39 -2.18 -18.84 18.18
C ARG A 39 -1.03 -17.92 17.84
N GLU A 40 0.20 -18.38 18.02
CA GLU A 40 1.39 -17.59 17.74
C GLU A 40 1.62 -17.41 16.22
N ALA A 41 1.29 -18.43 15.42
CA ALA A 41 1.25 -18.34 13.97
C ALA A 41 0.17 -17.36 13.48
N ILE A 42 -1.05 -17.44 14.03
CA ILE A 42 -2.15 -16.51 13.71
C ILE A 42 -1.78 -15.09 14.11
N LYS A 43 -1.18 -14.90 15.28
CA LYS A 43 -0.73 -13.58 15.74
C LYS A 43 0.33 -13.00 14.81
N LYS A 44 1.33 -13.77 14.39
CA LYS A 44 2.34 -13.32 13.41
C LYS A 44 1.74 -12.97 12.05
N VAL A 45 0.73 -13.73 11.59
CA VAL A 45 0.00 -13.42 10.35
C VAL A 45 -0.81 -12.14 10.52
N MET A 46 -1.50 -11.96 11.66
CA MET A 46 -2.26 -10.75 11.95
C MET A 46 -1.36 -9.51 12.10
N ASP A 47 -0.22 -9.63 12.78
CA ASP A 47 0.78 -8.57 12.92
C ASP A 47 1.36 -8.22 11.55
N GLY A 48 1.62 -9.22 10.70
CA GLY A 48 2.03 -9.03 9.32
C GLY A 48 0.96 -8.34 8.46
N LEU A 49 -0.30 -8.75 8.60
CA LEU A 49 -1.44 -8.18 7.87
C LEU A 49 -1.73 -6.74 8.33
N GLN A 50 -1.69 -6.47 9.63
CA GLN A 50 -1.82 -5.13 10.19
C GLN A 50 -0.66 -4.23 9.73
N SER A 51 0.57 -4.74 9.71
CA SER A 51 1.71 -4.00 9.17
C SER A 51 1.55 -3.68 7.68
N ILE A 52 0.97 -4.58 6.89
CA ILE A 52 0.64 -4.33 5.47
C ILE A 52 -0.41 -3.23 5.37
N PHE A 53 -1.52 -3.32 6.12
CA PHE A 53 -2.59 -2.32 6.09
C PHE A 53 -2.16 -0.94 6.63
N GLU A 54 -1.30 -0.88 7.65
CA GLU A 54 -0.73 0.37 8.14
C GLU A 54 0.19 1.02 7.09
N LYS A 55 1.01 0.21 6.40
CA LYS A 55 1.84 0.69 5.28
C LYS A 55 0.98 1.19 4.12
N ASP A 56 -0.12 0.51 3.82
CA ASP A 56 -1.06 0.93 2.78
C ASP A 56 -1.75 2.25 3.15
N ASN A 57 -2.11 2.45 4.42
CA ASN A 57 -2.67 3.73 4.89
C ASN A 57 -1.65 4.88 4.78
N ILE A 58 -0.40 4.65 5.16
CA ILE A 58 0.66 5.66 5.03
C ILE A 58 0.89 6.02 3.56
N ARG A 59 0.95 5.01 2.68
CA ARG A 59 1.12 5.23 1.24
C ARG A 59 -0.08 5.99 0.65
N LYS A 60 -1.30 5.57 0.97
CA LYS A 60 -2.52 6.24 0.51
C LYS A 60 -2.57 7.70 0.95
N CYS A 61 -2.24 7.96 2.22
CA CYS A 61 -2.17 9.29 2.79
C CYS A 61 -1.14 10.16 2.05
N ARG A 62 0.04 9.63 1.75
CA ARG A 62 1.08 10.33 0.98
C ARG A 62 0.62 10.74 -0.42
N VAL A 63 -0.03 9.83 -1.15
CA VAL A 63 -0.55 10.11 -2.50
C VAL A 63 -1.61 11.21 -2.44
N GLU A 64 -2.48 11.16 -1.44
CA GLU A 64 -3.52 12.17 -1.20
C GLU A 64 -2.93 13.53 -0.78
N ALA A 65 -1.95 13.53 0.12
CA ALA A 65 -1.23 14.72 0.56
C ALA A 65 -0.46 15.38 -0.60
N SER A 66 0.21 14.60 -1.44
CA SER A 66 0.94 15.09 -2.61
C SER A 66 0.00 15.74 -3.62
N SER A 67 -1.13 15.09 -3.89
CA SER A 67 -2.17 15.62 -4.77
C SER A 67 -2.80 16.90 -4.20
N PHE A 68 -3.02 16.95 -2.88
CA PHE A 68 -3.53 18.12 -2.19
C PHE A 68 -2.57 19.32 -2.26
N VAL A 69 -1.31 19.11 -1.90
CA VAL A 69 -0.26 20.15 -1.93
C VAL A 69 -0.06 20.67 -3.35
N ALA A 70 -0.03 19.78 -4.36
CA ALA A 70 0.07 20.19 -5.75
C ALA A 70 -1.11 21.06 -6.18
N ALA A 71 -2.35 20.68 -5.86
CA ALA A 71 -3.52 21.51 -6.18
C ALA A 71 -3.46 22.88 -5.50
N TYR A 72 -3.10 22.92 -4.21
CA TYR A 72 -2.95 24.16 -3.46
C TYR A 72 -1.94 25.11 -4.11
N LEU A 73 -0.74 24.60 -4.44
CA LEU A 73 0.33 25.40 -5.04
C LEU A 73 0.03 25.85 -6.48
N LEU A 74 -0.69 25.03 -7.25
CA LEU A 74 -1.10 25.37 -8.62
C LEU A 74 -2.30 26.33 -8.68
N GLY A 75 -2.92 26.63 -7.53
CA GLY A 75 -4.14 27.43 -7.42
C GLY A 75 -5.36 26.72 -8.03
N VAL A 76 -5.37 25.38 -8.00
CA VAL A 76 -6.51 24.58 -8.45
C VAL A 76 -7.53 24.51 -7.31
N PRO A 77 -8.82 24.73 -7.57
CA PRO A 77 -9.86 24.60 -6.55
C PRO A 77 -9.80 23.23 -5.83
N LEU A 78 -9.59 23.26 -4.52
CA LEU A 78 -9.48 22.07 -3.67
C LEU A 78 -10.86 21.47 -3.39
N LEU A 79 -11.39 20.73 -4.36
CA LEU A 79 -12.67 20.00 -4.22
C LEU A 79 -12.49 18.60 -3.64
N CYS A 80 -11.32 17.98 -3.87
CA CYS A 80 -11.03 16.62 -3.48
C CYS A 80 -9.52 16.39 -3.35
N TYR A 81 -9.12 15.41 -2.54
CA TYR A 81 -7.71 15.05 -2.36
C TYR A 81 -7.08 14.49 -3.63
N ARG A 82 -7.85 13.78 -4.47
CA ARG A 82 -7.34 13.17 -5.71
C ARG A 82 -8.04 13.74 -6.96
N PRO A 83 -7.29 13.95 -8.04
CA PRO A 83 -7.85 14.35 -9.32
C PRO A 83 -8.77 13.25 -9.89
N SER A 84 -10.03 13.60 -10.13
CA SER A 84 -11.01 12.78 -10.85
C SER A 84 -11.49 13.48 -12.12
N ARG A 85 -12.02 12.72 -13.08
CA ARG A 85 -12.59 13.29 -14.32
C ARG A 85 -13.67 14.35 -14.02
N GLU A 86 -14.48 14.10 -13.00
CA GLU A 86 -15.54 15.01 -12.55
C GLU A 86 -14.96 16.31 -11.97
N SER A 87 -13.95 16.19 -11.09
CA SER A 87 -13.29 17.37 -10.51
C SER A 87 -12.63 18.25 -11.57
N MET A 88 -11.97 17.64 -12.56
CA MET A 88 -11.34 18.37 -13.67
C MET A 88 -12.36 19.04 -14.58
N ALA A 89 -13.51 18.42 -14.81
CA ALA A 89 -14.59 19.02 -15.59
C ALA A 89 -15.14 20.28 -14.91
N LEU A 90 -15.24 20.29 -13.59
CA LEU A 90 -15.68 21.46 -12.80
C LEU A 90 -14.69 22.62 -12.85
N ILE A 91 -13.38 22.33 -12.88
CA ILE A 91 -12.32 23.36 -12.92
C ILE A 91 -12.21 24.01 -14.31
N GLY A 92 -12.61 23.30 -15.36
CA GLY A 92 -12.50 23.77 -16.73
C GLY A 92 -11.13 23.47 -17.34
N ILE A 93 -11.11 22.49 -18.25
CA ILE A 93 -9.87 21.93 -18.80
C ILE A 93 -9.14 22.90 -19.74
N ARG A 94 -9.88 23.73 -20.47
CA ARG A 94 -9.31 24.57 -21.55
C ARG A 94 -8.21 25.51 -21.08
N ASP A 95 -8.41 26.16 -19.94
CA ASP A 95 -7.51 27.21 -19.45
C ASP A 95 -6.53 26.69 -18.39
N ASN A 96 -6.76 25.48 -17.88
CA ASN A 96 -6.00 24.90 -16.77
C ASN A 96 -5.33 23.56 -17.11
N LEU A 97 -5.30 23.14 -18.38
CA LEU A 97 -4.84 21.80 -18.78
C LEU A 97 -3.49 21.42 -18.15
N ASP A 98 -2.51 22.31 -18.24
CA ASP A 98 -1.16 22.04 -17.72
C ASP A 98 -1.17 21.85 -16.21
N LYS A 99 -1.91 22.70 -15.49
CA LYS A 99 -2.08 22.58 -14.04
C LYS A 99 -2.80 21.28 -13.67
N LEU A 100 -3.84 20.92 -14.42
CA LEU A 100 -4.60 19.68 -14.19
C LEU A 100 -3.75 18.44 -14.48
N LEU A 101 -2.86 18.48 -15.48
CA LEU A 101 -1.93 17.40 -15.77
C LEU A 101 -0.87 17.27 -14.66
N VAL A 102 -0.28 18.38 -14.22
CA VAL A 102 0.68 18.36 -13.10
C VAL A 102 0.00 17.88 -11.82
N TRP A 103 -1.23 18.33 -11.55
CA TRP A 103 -2.02 17.85 -10.42
C TRP A 103 -2.32 16.35 -10.52
N ALA A 104 -2.75 15.87 -11.70
CA ALA A 104 -2.97 14.45 -11.97
C ALA A 104 -1.73 13.60 -11.69
N MET A 105 -0.54 14.13 -11.99
CA MET A 105 0.74 13.43 -11.83
C MET A 105 1.40 13.63 -10.46
N ALA A 106 0.82 14.40 -9.55
CA ALA A 106 1.37 14.60 -8.21
C ALA A 106 1.39 13.32 -7.36
N GLY A 107 0.32 12.54 -7.40
CA GLY A 107 0.25 11.22 -6.75
C GLY A 107 1.32 10.25 -7.27
N PRO A 108 1.36 9.94 -8.59
CA PRO A 108 2.39 9.08 -9.18
C PRO A 108 3.80 9.59 -8.93
N ALA A 109 4.04 10.90 -8.99
CA ALA A 109 5.35 11.50 -8.71
C ALA A 109 5.84 11.16 -7.30
N SER A 110 4.95 11.23 -6.29
CA SER A 110 5.31 10.91 -4.91
C SER A 110 5.67 9.43 -4.72
N GLU A 111 4.94 8.53 -5.38
CA GLU A 111 5.22 7.09 -5.31
C GLU A 111 6.52 6.74 -6.02
N VAL A 112 6.75 7.27 -7.22
CA VAL A 112 7.98 7.00 -7.98
C VAL A 112 9.21 7.50 -7.23
N GLN A 113 9.11 8.66 -6.56
CA GLN A 113 10.24 9.21 -5.81
C GLN A 113 10.61 8.41 -4.57
N ILE A 114 9.62 7.84 -3.87
CA ILE A 114 9.85 7.21 -2.56
C ILE A 114 9.84 5.69 -2.64
N ASP A 115 8.87 5.11 -3.34
CA ASP A 115 8.70 3.66 -3.48
C ASP A 115 9.38 3.11 -4.73
N GLY A 116 9.76 3.96 -5.69
CA GLY A 116 10.40 3.56 -6.95
C GLY A 116 9.48 2.80 -7.92
N LYS A 117 8.21 2.62 -7.54
CA LYS A 117 7.17 1.91 -8.30
C LYS A 117 5.81 2.53 -8.02
N LEU A 118 4.93 2.50 -9.03
CA LEU A 118 3.53 2.88 -8.88
C LEU A 118 2.76 1.71 -8.28
N ILE A 119 2.08 1.96 -7.17
CA ILE A 119 1.37 0.91 -6.42
C ILE A 119 -0.08 1.33 -6.18
N GLU A 120 -0.32 2.57 -5.74
CA GLU A 120 -1.67 3.12 -5.54
C GLU A 120 -2.17 3.97 -6.70
N THR A 121 -1.27 4.53 -7.51
CA THR A 121 -1.65 5.57 -8.47
C THR A 121 -1.64 5.10 -9.91
N ASP A 122 -2.60 5.60 -10.67
CA ASP A 122 -2.80 5.25 -12.08
C ASP A 122 -2.43 6.43 -13.00
N GLU A 123 -1.37 6.27 -13.79
CA GLU A 123 -0.95 7.23 -14.82
C GLU A 123 -2.00 7.39 -15.93
N THR A 124 -2.92 6.42 -16.08
CA THR A 124 -3.95 6.47 -17.12
C THR A 124 -4.89 7.66 -16.95
N VAL A 125 -5.03 8.24 -15.75
CA VAL A 125 -5.90 9.40 -15.52
C VAL A 125 -5.48 10.58 -16.40
N ALA A 126 -4.17 10.89 -16.47
CA ALA A 126 -3.68 11.97 -17.32
C ALA A 126 -3.78 11.65 -18.81
N LEU A 127 -3.52 10.39 -19.20
CA LEU A 127 -3.68 9.95 -20.59
C LEU A 127 -5.15 10.01 -21.03
N ASN A 128 -6.07 9.57 -20.18
CA ASN A 128 -7.50 9.61 -20.43
C ASN A 128 -8.01 11.05 -20.52
N LEU A 129 -7.47 11.96 -19.70
CA LEU A 129 -7.73 13.40 -19.82
C LEU A 129 -7.33 13.89 -21.22
N LEU A 130 -6.10 13.64 -21.66
CA LEU A 130 -5.63 14.05 -22.99
C LEU A 130 -6.43 13.41 -24.13
N LYS A 131 -6.80 12.13 -24.01
CA LYS A 131 -7.62 11.41 -24.99
C LYS A 131 -9.04 11.96 -25.07
N SER A 132 -9.58 12.51 -23.97
CA SER A 132 -10.92 13.11 -23.91
C SER A 132 -11.01 14.52 -24.49
N LEU A 133 -9.88 15.15 -24.83
CA LEU A 133 -9.85 16.51 -25.37
C LEU A 133 -10.44 16.57 -26.79
N PRO A 134 -11.16 17.66 -27.14
CA PRO A 134 -11.61 17.89 -28.51
C PRO A 134 -10.45 17.91 -29.51
N THR A 135 -10.68 17.39 -30.72
CA THR A 135 -9.65 17.32 -31.79
C THR A 135 -9.08 18.69 -32.16
N SER A 136 -9.86 19.76 -32.06
CA SER A 136 -9.38 21.14 -32.26
C SER A 136 -8.34 21.55 -31.22
N MET A 137 -8.59 21.24 -29.94
CA MET A 137 -7.69 21.54 -28.84
C MET A 137 -6.43 20.68 -28.91
N ARG A 138 -6.58 19.38 -29.19
CA ARG A 138 -5.43 18.47 -29.38
C ARG A 138 -4.48 18.97 -30.47
N ARG A 139 -5.01 19.40 -31.62
CA ARG A 139 -4.20 19.98 -32.69
C ARG A 139 -3.52 21.28 -32.27
N GLY A 140 -4.22 22.16 -31.56
CA GLY A 140 -3.64 23.40 -31.03
C GLY A 140 -2.49 23.17 -30.05
N LEU A 141 -2.48 22.03 -29.37
CA LEU A 141 -1.44 21.61 -28.42
C LEU A 141 -0.36 20.71 -29.04
N GLY A 142 -0.42 20.42 -30.34
CA GLY A 142 0.50 19.49 -31.00
C GLY A 142 0.33 18.02 -30.59
N LEU A 143 -0.83 17.64 -30.03
CA LEU A 143 -1.14 16.28 -29.58
C LEU A 143 -1.73 15.43 -30.73
N THR A 144 -0.93 15.25 -31.77
CA THR A 144 -1.31 14.56 -33.02
C THR A 144 -1.32 13.04 -32.90
N GLY A 145 -0.50 12.47 -32.04
CA GLY A 145 -0.41 11.03 -31.79
C GLY A 145 -0.41 10.67 -30.30
N GLU A 146 -0.19 9.39 -30.04
CA GLU A 146 -0.09 8.85 -28.67
C GLU A 146 1.29 9.15 -28.05
N GLU A 147 2.34 9.23 -28.85
CA GLU A 147 3.69 9.55 -28.39
C GLU A 147 3.78 10.97 -27.81
N GLU A 148 3.17 11.96 -28.47
CA GLU A 148 3.14 13.34 -27.97
C GLU A 148 2.33 13.45 -26.68
N ALA A 149 1.24 12.68 -26.57
CA ALA A 149 0.47 12.58 -25.33
C ALA A 149 1.31 11.98 -24.20
N LEU A 150 2.04 10.89 -24.46
CA LEU A 150 2.95 10.27 -23.50
C LEU A 150 4.07 11.23 -23.08
N ASN A 151 4.67 11.95 -24.03
CA ASN A 151 5.69 12.97 -23.74
C ASN A 151 5.12 14.10 -22.89
N ARG A 152 3.86 14.50 -23.11
CA ARG A 152 3.19 15.51 -22.29
C ARG A 152 2.94 15.02 -20.86
N VAL A 153 2.55 13.77 -20.69
CA VAL A 153 2.40 13.13 -19.37
C VAL A 153 3.74 13.03 -18.64
N ARG A 154 4.81 12.62 -19.34
CA ARG A 154 6.17 12.57 -18.78
C ARG A 154 6.66 13.94 -18.33
N TRP A 155 6.39 14.98 -19.11
CA TRP A 155 6.67 16.35 -18.71
C TRP A 155 5.91 16.73 -17.43
N ALA A 156 4.60 16.42 -17.36
CA ALA A 156 3.78 16.73 -16.20
C ALA A 156 4.25 15.98 -14.94
N LEU A 157 4.69 14.73 -15.07
CA LEU A 157 5.28 13.93 -13.99
C LEU A 157 6.59 14.54 -13.49
N ALA A 158 7.47 14.97 -14.39
CA ALA A 158 8.71 15.63 -14.03
C ALA A 158 8.46 16.97 -13.33
N GLU A 159 7.47 17.73 -13.79
CA GLU A 159 7.11 19.02 -13.19
C GLU A 159 6.45 18.86 -11.82
N ALA A 160 5.54 17.90 -11.67
CA ALA A 160 4.96 17.53 -10.38
C ALA A 160 6.06 17.07 -9.41
N SER A 161 7.05 16.32 -9.91
CA SER A 161 8.17 15.86 -9.10
C SER A 161 9.00 17.02 -8.55
N LYS A 162 9.36 17.98 -9.41
CA LYS A 162 10.06 19.19 -8.98
C LYS A 162 9.25 20.01 -7.99
N LEU A 163 7.95 20.17 -8.25
CA LEU A 163 7.05 20.94 -7.39
C LEU A 163 7.01 20.37 -5.97
N LEU A 164 6.86 19.05 -5.84
CA LEU A 164 6.82 18.35 -4.55
C LEU A 164 8.19 18.34 -3.85
N GLN A 165 9.28 18.16 -4.60
CA GLN A 165 10.63 18.22 -4.02
C GLN A 165 10.95 19.60 -3.44
N PHE A 166 10.64 20.65 -4.19
CA PHE A 166 10.86 22.03 -3.77
C PHE A 166 10.05 22.36 -2.51
N HIS A 167 8.85 21.79 -2.36
CA HIS A 167 7.97 22.00 -1.21
C HIS A 167 7.90 20.80 -0.27
N SER A 168 8.98 20.00 -0.20
CA SER A 168 9.03 18.77 0.61
C SER A 168 8.74 18.99 2.09
N GLY A 169 9.14 20.14 2.65
CA GLY A 169 8.81 20.51 4.02
C GLY A 169 7.30 20.70 4.26
N LEU A 170 6.61 21.35 3.30
CA LEU A 170 5.15 21.52 3.35
C LEU A 170 4.45 20.16 3.18
N LEU A 171 4.93 19.33 2.25
CA LEU A 171 4.38 18.00 2.03
C LEU A 171 4.47 17.13 3.28
N ALA A 172 5.63 17.08 3.93
CA ALA A 172 5.82 16.32 5.17
C ALA A 172 4.90 16.79 6.30
N GLU A 173 4.66 18.10 6.40
CA GLU A 173 3.76 18.68 7.38
C GLU A 173 2.29 18.29 7.14
N VAL A 174 1.84 18.36 5.88
CA VAL A 174 0.49 17.95 5.49
C VAL A 174 0.30 16.45 5.70
N GLU A 175 1.27 15.61 5.29
CA GLU A 175 1.23 14.16 5.53
C GLU A 175 1.08 13.85 7.02
N ARG A 176 1.86 14.51 7.87
CA ARG A 176 1.80 14.33 9.33
C ARG A 176 0.43 14.68 9.90
N ARG A 177 -0.19 15.77 9.42
CA ARG A 177 -1.53 16.19 9.86
C ARG A 177 -2.61 15.24 9.35
N MET A 178 -2.55 14.83 8.09
CA MET A 178 -3.51 13.88 7.51
C MET A 178 -3.45 12.51 8.21
N LEU A 179 -2.25 12.03 8.55
CA LEU A 179 -2.08 10.80 9.35
C LEU A 179 -2.64 10.93 10.78
N ALA A 180 -2.62 12.13 11.36
CA ALA A 180 -3.26 12.41 12.64
C ALA A 180 -4.79 12.55 12.55
N GLY A 181 -5.37 12.44 11.35
CA GLY A 181 -6.81 12.54 11.11
C GLY A 181 -7.32 13.96 10.84
N ALA A 182 -6.43 14.91 10.52
CA ALA A 182 -6.82 16.27 10.17
C ALA A 182 -7.65 16.30 8.87
N SER A 183 -8.66 17.16 8.85
CA SER A 183 -9.46 17.48 7.68
C SER A 183 -8.70 18.37 6.69
N VAL A 184 -9.23 18.49 5.46
CA VAL A 184 -8.70 19.34 4.39
C VAL A 184 -8.43 20.77 4.90
N GLY A 185 -9.39 21.33 5.65
CA GLY A 185 -9.30 22.70 6.15
C GLY A 185 -8.23 22.89 7.24
N GLU A 186 -8.04 21.88 8.09
CA GLU A 186 -7.01 21.87 9.14
C GLU A 186 -5.59 21.70 8.58
N CYS A 187 -5.46 21.21 7.35
CA CYS A 187 -4.18 21.14 6.65
C CYS A 187 -3.74 22.48 6.03
N VAL A 188 -4.62 23.48 5.94
CA VAL A 188 -4.35 24.81 5.33
C VAL A 188 -4.10 25.90 6.38
N GLN A 189 -4.48 25.67 7.64
CA GLN A 189 -4.31 26.62 8.77
C GLN A 189 -2.93 26.54 9.41
#